data_AF-A0A961CD38-F1
#
_entry.id   AF-A0A961CD38-F1
#
_cell.length_a   1.000
_cell.length_b   1.000
_cell.length_c   1.000
_cell.angle_alpha   90.00
_cell.angle_beta   90.00
_cell.angle_gamma   90.00
#
_symmetry.space_group_name_H-M   'P 1'
#
loop_
_entity.id
_entity.type
_entity.pdbx_description
1 polymer ?
#
loop_
_entity_poly.entity_id
_entity_poly.type
_entity_poly.pdbx_seq_one_letter_code
_entity_poly.pdbx_strand_id
1 'polypeptide(L)'
;ELCLFDEEDRETRVEMTEQNSYVWHNYLPGIQPGQRYGYRVYGPYDPAKGLRCNPNKLLLDPYAKAIEGNIDGDESLYSYWFKSPEDVTSMNTLDSAPHTMKSAVVNPYFDWGNDQHPNISYHDSVIYEAHVRGMTNLNLDVPPDIRGTYAGLAYPSVIEYLRKLGVTAIELMPIHQFVNDSFLQEKGLSNYWGYNTI
;
A
#
# COMPACT_ATOMS: atom_id res chain seq x y z
N GLU A 1 -7.13 14.80 -12.00
CA GLU A 1 -8.20 15.03 -11.00
C GLU A 1 -7.79 14.38 -9.69
N LEU A 2 -8.03 15.08 -8.57
CA LEU A 2 -8.01 14.54 -7.23
C LEU A 2 -9.40 14.00 -6.91
N CYS A 3 -9.50 12.74 -6.55
CA CYS A 3 -10.75 12.05 -6.26
C CYS A 3 -10.86 11.84 -4.75
N LEU A 4 -11.90 12.37 -4.11
CA LEU A 4 -12.19 12.19 -2.69
C LEU A 4 -13.35 11.21 -2.52
N PHE A 5 -13.28 10.39 -1.48
CA PHE A 5 -14.33 9.41 -1.16
C PHE A 5 -14.89 9.67 0.24
N ASP A 6 -16.22 9.77 0.34
CA ASP A 6 -16.95 9.85 1.61
C ASP A 6 -17.15 8.46 2.24
N GLU A 7 -17.81 8.36 3.40
CA GLU A 7 -18.02 7.08 4.12
C GLU A 7 -18.83 6.05 3.32
N GLU A 8 -19.74 6.50 2.45
CA GLU A 8 -20.52 5.65 1.55
C GLU A 8 -19.80 5.32 0.23
N ASP A 9 -18.49 5.60 0.16
CA ASP A 9 -17.65 5.35 -1.01
C ASP A 9 -18.06 6.15 -2.27
N ARG A 10 -18.80 7.26 -2.09
CA ARG A 10 -19.17 8.15 -3.20
C ARG A 10 -18.00 9.04 -3.57
N GLU A 11 -17.71 9.08 -4.87
CA GLU A 11 -16.59 9.84 -5.42
C GLU A 11 -16.97 11.31 -5.69
N THR A 12 -16.18 12.23 -5.15
CA THR A 12 -16.16 13.64 -5.53
C THR A 12 -14.85 13.96 -6.24
N ARG A 13 -14.93 14.45 -7.47
CA ARG A 13 -13.74 14.77 -8.29
C ARG A 13 -13.46 16.27 -8.25
N VAL A 14 -12.21 16.60 -7.97
CA VAL A 14 -11.68 17.96 -7.96
C VAL A 14 -10.66 18.06 -9.09
N GLU A 15 -10.90 18.94 -10.04
CA GLU A 15 -9.92 19.26 -11.06
C GLU A 15 -8.68 19.90 -10.42
N MET A 16 -7.50 19.45 -10.82
CA MET A 16 -6.23 20.05 -10.40
C MET A 16 -5.80 21.02 -11.47
N THR A 17 -5.91 22.32 -11.19
CA THR A 17 -5.62 23.38 -12.18
C THR A 17 -4.26 24.04 -11.94
N GLU A 18 -3.73 23.96 -10.72
CA GLU A 18 -2.43 24.54 -10.37
C GLU A 18 -1.29 23.56 -10.67
N GLN A 19 -0.26 24.06 -11.33
CA GLN A 19 0.92 23.29 -11.71
C GLN A 19 2.18 24.14 -11.57
N ASN A 20 3.16 23.63 -10.82
CA ASN A 20 4.50 24.21 -10.75
C ASN A 20 5.48 23.23 -11.41
N SER A 21 6.02 23.64 -12.55
CA SER A 21 6.86 22.78 -13.42
C SER A 21 6.11 21.50 -13.83
N TYR A 22 6.40 20.36 -13.22
CA TYR A 22 5.77 19.06 -13.53
C TYR A 22 5.00 18.49 -12.33
N VAL A 23 4.74 19.31 -11.30
CA VAL A 23 4.02 18.93 -10.09
C VAL A 23 2.69 19.63 -10.07
N TRP A 24 1.62 18.84 -10.17
CA TRP A 24 0.25 19.28 -9.98
C TRP A 24 -0.06 19.32 -8.48
N HIS A 25 -0.73 20.38 -8.03
CA HIS A 25 -1.07 20.52 -6.61
C HIS A 25 -2.39 21.26 -6.45
N ASN A 26 -3.05 21.07 -5.30
CA ASN A 26 -4.26 21.77 -4.89
C ASN A 26 -4.24 21.86 -3.35
N TYR A 27 -4.86 22.88 -2.79
CA TYR A 27 -5.13 22.97 -1.35
C TYR A 27 -6.64 22.96 -1.10
N LEU A 28 -7.11 21.97 -0.33
CA LEU A 28 -8.53 21.82 0.01
C LEU A 28 -8.73 22.10 1.50
N PRO A 29 -9.38 23.23 1.88
CA PRO A 29 -9.68 23.51 3.28
C PRO A 29 -10.71 22.51 3.82
N GLY A 30 -10.54 22.10 5.07
CA GLY A 30 -11.49 21.22 5.76
C GLY A 30 -11.19 19.72 5.64
N ILE A 31 -10.23 19.31 4.80
CA ILE A 31 -9.77 17.91 4.76
C ILE A 31 -9.01 17.57 6.05
N GLN A 32 -9.35 16.43 6.65
CA GLN A 32 -8.76 15.92 7.88
C GLN A 32 -8.09 14.55 7.66
N PRO A 33 -7.20 14.11 8.58
CA PRO A 33 -6.73 12.74 8.61
C PRO A 33 -7.90 11.74 8.57
N GLY A 34 -7.72 10.65 7.81
CA GLY A 34 -8.76 9.67 7.50
C GLY A 34 -9.47 9.92 6.17
N GLN A 35 -9.31 11.10 5.54
CA GLN A 35 -9.86 11.33 4.21
C GLN A 35 -9.28 10.35 3.19
N ARG A 36 -10.16 9.59 2.54
CA ARG A 36 -9.85 8.64 1.47
C ARG A 36 -9.77 9.37 0.14
N TYR A 37 -8.74 9.09 -0.66
CA TYR A 37 -8.51 9.75 -1.93
C TYR A 37 -7.76 8.88 -2.94
N GLY A 38 -7.75 9.33 -4.19
CA GLY A 38 -6.90 8.82 -5.26
C GLY A 38 -6.81 9.82 -6.41
N TYR A 39 -6.19 9.43 -7.51
CA TYR A 39 -6.04 10.28 -8.69
C TYR A 39 -6.60 9.65 -9.95
N ARG A 40 -7.17 10.49 -10.81
CA ARG A 40 -7.45 10.14 -12.21
C ARG A 40 -6.60 11.02 -13.11
N VAL A 41 -5.78 10.38 -13.94
CA VAL A 41 -4.80 11.06 -14.80
C VAL A 41 -5.26 11.02 -16.25
N TYR A 42 -5.47 12.22 -16.80
CA TYR A 42 -5.80 12.42 -18.21
C TYR A 42 -4.51 12.64 -19.00
N GLY A 43 -4.53 12.21 -20.25
CA GLY A 43 -3.37 12.33 -21.13
C GLY A 43 -3.50 11.42 -22.35
N PRO A 44 -2.44 11.34 -23.16
CA PRO A 44 -2.44 10.50 -24.34
C PRO A 44 -2.52 9.01 -24.00
N TYR A 45 -3.28 8.29 -24.82
CA TYR A 45 -3.33 6.83 -24.82
C TYR A 45 -2.84 6.33 -26.19
N ASP A 46 -1.60 5.86 -26.22
CA ASP A 46 -0.94 5.23 -27.36
C ASP A 46 0.03 4.16 -26.79
N PRO A 47 -0.48 2.95 -26.49
CA PRO A 47 0.31 1.91 -25.86
C PRO A 47 1.53 1.47 -26.66
N ALA A 48 1.49 1.61 -28.00
CA ALA A 48 2.63 1.32 -28.88
C ALA A 48 3.81 2.28 -28.65
N LYS A 49 3.55 3.48 -28.11
CA LYS A 49 4.57 4.45 -27.68
C LYS A 49 4.76 4.49 -26.16
N GLY A 50 4.14 3.58 -25.42
CA GLY A 50 4.18 3.55 -23.95
C GLY A 50 3.29 4.58 -23.25
N LEU A 51 2.48 5.34 -23.99
CA LEU A 51 1.56 6.33 -23.42
C LEU A 51 0.28 5.61 -22.98
N ARG A 52 0.01 5.58 -21.66
CA ARG A 52 -1.06 4.73 -21.08
C ARG A 52 -1.96 5.50 -20.11
N CYS A 53 -2.13 6.81 -20.28
CA CYS A 53 -3.05 7.57 -19.44
C CYS A 53 -4.49 7.06 -19.65
N ASN A 54 -5.14 6.62 -18.57
CA ASN A 54 -6.52 6.16 -18.60
C ASN A 54 -7.26 6.71 -17.37
N PRO A 55 -8.07 7.78 -17.50
CA PRO A 55 -8.76 8.40 -16.37
C PRO A 55 -9.87 7.53 -15.77
N ASN A 56 -10.28 6.45 -16.45
CA ASN A 56 -11.24 5.49 -15.89
C ASN A 56 -10.62 4.63 -14.76
N LYS A 57 -9.29 4.63 -14.65
CA LYS A 57 -8.56 3.91 -13.60
C LYS A 57 -8.22 4.86 -12.47
N LEU A 58 -8.72 4.55 -11.27
CA LEU A 58 -8.35 5.24 -10.05
C LEU A 58 -6.94 4.80 -9.64
N LEU A 59 -6.03 5.76 -9.52
CA LEU A 59 -4.64 5.55 -9.15
C LEU A 59 -4.41 5.93 -7.68
N LEU A 60 -3.52 5.19 -7.03
CA LEU A 60 -3.02 5.56 -5.72
C LEU A 60 -2.06 6.74 -5.83
N ASP A 61 -1.97 7.53 -4.76
CA ASP A 61 -0.87 8.47 -4.61
C ASP A 61 0.45 7.70 -4.38
N PRO A 62 1.47 7.84 -5.23
CA PRO A 62 2.76 7.20 -5.01
C PRO A 62 3.48 7.68 -3.74
N TYR A 63 3.03 8.78 -3.12
CA TYR A 63 3.51 9.30 -1.84
C TYR A 63 2.61 8.93 -0.66
N ALA A 64 1.55 8.14 -0.86
CA ALA A 64 0.64 7.72 0.18
C ALA A 64 1.37 7.12 1.39
N LYS A 65 0.94 7.51 2.59
CA LYS A 65 1.48 7.00 3.86
C LYS A 65 0.58 5.96 4.51
N ALA A 66 -0.65 5.85 4.02
CA ALA A 66 -1.60 4.80 4.36
C ALA A 66 -2.44 4.49 3.12
N ILE A 67 -2.79 3.22 2.98
CA ILE A 67 -3.61 2.69 1.89
C ILE A 67 -4.71 1.85 2.54
N GLU A 68 -5.92 1.96 2.00
CA GLU A 68 -7.10 1.25 2.46
C GLU A 68 -7.67 0.38 1.33
N GLY A 69 -8.14 -0.81 1.72
CA GLY A 69 -8.82 -1.74 0.83
C GLY A 69 -7.88 -2.81 0.26
N ASN A 70 -8.39 -3.55 -0.72
CA ASN A 70 -7.65 -4.55 -1.46
C ASN A 70 -8.12 -4.53 -2.92
N ILE A 71 -7.33 -5.09 -3.82
CA ILE A 71 -7.76 -5.38 -5.19
C ILE A 71 -8.45 -6.75 -5.24
N ASP A 72 -9.37 -6.93 -6.18
CA ASP A 72 -10.10 -8.19 -6.40
C ASP A 72 -9.86 -8.83 -7.78
N GLY A 73 -9.02 -8.20 -8.62
CA GLY A 73 -8.65 -8.74 -9.93
C GLY A 73 -9.66 -8.45 -11.05
N ASP A 74 -10.67 -7.60 -10.81
CA ASP A 74 -11.65 -7.23 -11.82
C ASP A 74 -11.02 -6.62 -13.09
N GLU A 75 -11.62 -6.86 -14.25
CA GLU A 75 -11.16 -6.37 -15.56
C GLU A 75 -11.03 -4.83 -15.57
N SER A 76 -11.84 -4.13 -14.78
CA SER A 76 -11.76 -2.67 -14.62
C SER A 76 -10.41 -2.19 -14.10
N LEU A 77 -9.61 -3.02 -13.43
CA LEU A 77 -8.26 -2.66 -12.98
C LEU A 77 -7.24 -2.51 -14.12
N TYR A 78 -7.58 -3.01 -15.32
CA TYR A 78 -6.66 -3.08 -16.45
C TYR A 78 -6.99 -2.02 -17.50
N SER A 79 -5.96 -1.52 -18.17
CA SER A 79 -6.10 -0.49 -19.22
C SER A 79 -6.60 -1.05 -20.56
N TYR A 80 -6.71 -2.38 -20.68
CA TYR A 80 -7.12 -3.12 -21.88
C TYR A 80 -8.25 -4.11 -21.53
N TRP A 81 -8.90 -4.67 -22.56
CA TRP A 81 -9.95 -5.66 -22.42
C TRP A 81 -9.36 -7.08 -22.42
N PHE A 82 -9.75 -7.93 -21.46
CA PHE A 82 -9.27 -9.32 -21.35
C PHE A 82 -9.62 -10.18 -22.55
N LYS A 83 -10.74 -9.88 -23.23
CA LYS A 83 -11.13 -10.58 -24.46
C LYS A 83 -10.20 -10.28 -25.64
N SER A 84 -9.52 -9.13 -25.63
CA SER A 84 -8.68 -8.65 -26.72
C SER A 84 -7.42 -7.96 -26.17
N PRO A 85 -6.55 -8.67 -25.43
CA PRO A 85 -5.40 -8.06 -24.77
C PRO A 85 -4.36 -7.51 -25.75
N GLU A 86 -4.32 -8.06 -26.97
CA GLU A 86 -3.44 -7.63 -28.06
C GLU A 86 -3.94 -6.35 -28.76
N ASP A 87 -5.20 -5.96 -28.55
CA ASP A 87 -5.75 -4.74 -29.14
C ASP A 87 -5.30 -3.50 -28.36
N VAL A 88 -4.15 -2.99 -28.76
CA VAL A 88 -3.56 -1.76 -28.20
C VAL A 88 -4.31 -0.48 -28.60
N THR A 89 -5.29 -0.56 -29.49
CA THR A 89 -6.05 0.62 -29.96
C THR A 89 -7.28 0.90 -29.10
N SER A 90 -7.76 -0.10 -28.37
CA SER A 90 -8.96 0.00 -27.54
C SER A 90 -8.62 0.18 -26.07
N MET A 91 -9.00 1.33 -25.52
CA MET A 91 -8.90 1.60 -24.09
C MET A 91 -10.06 0.97 -23.33
N ASN A 92 -9.77 0.27 -22.24
CA ASN A 92 -10.80 -0.19 -21.31
C ASN A 92 -11.36 1.00 -20.51
N THR A 93 -12.68 1.23 -20.65
CA THR A 93 -13.39 2.36 -20.06
C THR A 93 -14.19 2.03 -18.80
N LEU A 94 -14.07 0.82 -18.26
CA LEU A 94 -14.70 0.47 -16.98
C LEU A 94 -14.05 1.26 -15.83
N ASP A 95 -14.88 1.69 -14.88
CA ASP A 95 -14.41 2.38 -13.68
C ASP A 95 -13.80 1.38 -12.69
N SER A 96 -12.56 1.64 -12.28
CA SER A 96 -11.82 0.76 -11.37
C SER A 96 -12.03 1.10 -9.90
N ALA A 97 -12.67 2.22 -9.56
CA ALA A 97 -12.78 2.70 -8.18
C ALA A 97 -13.41 1.68 -7.19
N PRO A 98 -14.42 0.88 -7.57
CA PRO A 98 -14.99 -0.13 -6.67
C PRO A 98 -14.08 -1.35 -6.41
N HIS A 99 -13.07 -1.54 -7.26
CA HIS A 99 -12.26 -2.76 -7.33
C HIS A 99 -10.80 -2.54 -6.88
N THR A 100 -10.44 -1.32 -6.51
CA THR A 100 -9.07 -0.93 -6.15
C THR A 100 -8.97 -0.33 -4.75
N MET A 101 -7.74 -0.09 -4.33
CA MET A 101 -7.39 0.55 -3.07
C MET A 101 -7.50 2.07 -3.15
N LYS A 102 -7.64 2.72 -2.00
CA LYS A 102 -7.65 4.18 -1.86
C LYS A 102 -6.49 4.62 -0.98
N SER A 103 -5.86 5.74 -1.29
CA SER A 103 -4.89 6.39 -0.41
C SER A 103 -5.64 7.07 0.75
N ALA A 104 -5.00 7.17 1.92
CA ALA A 104 -5.59 7.83 3.07
C ALA A 104 -4.68 8.95 3.59
N VAL A 105 -5.28 10.10 3.91
CA VAL A 105 -4.58 11.19 4.59
C VAL A 105 -4.28 10.75 6.02
N VAL A 106 -3.04 10.93 6.47
CA VAL A 106 -2.61 10.55 7.82
C VAL A 106 -2.25 11.77 8.67
N ASN A 107 -2.35 11.62 9.98
CA ASN A 107 -1.69 12.52 10.91
C ASN A 107 -0.26 12.00 11.15
N PRO A 108 0.79 12.76 10.79
CA PRO A 108 2.16 12.30 11.02
C PRO A 108 2.60 12.37 12.50
N TYR A 109 1.82 13.02 13.37
CA TYR A 109 2.17 13.15 14.78
C TYR A 109 2.10 11.80 15.51
N PHE A 110 3.19 11.46 16.20
CA PHE A 110 3.29 10.33 17.11
C PHE A 110 4.22 10.70 18.28
N ASP A 111 3.84 10.34 19.51
CA ASP A 111 4.67 10.57 20.70
C ASP A 111 5.62 9.38 20.90
N TRP A 112 6.89 9.61 20.55
CA TRP A 112 7.97 8.63 20.67
C TRP A 112 8.50 8.47 22.11
N GLY A 113 8.07 9.31 23.06
CA GLY A 113 8.55 9.28 24.44
C GLY A 113 10.08 9.36 24.53
N ASN A 114 10.70 8.29 25.03
CA ASN A 114 12.16 8.19 25.23
C ASN A 114 12.87 7.33 24.17
N ASP A 115 12.22 7.03 23.03
CA ASP A 115 12.83 6.23 21.97
C ASP A 115 14.11 6.90 21.44
N GLN A 116 15.16 6.09 21.29
CA GLN A 116 16.45 6.53 20.76
C GLN A 116 17.08 5.42 19.93
N HIS A 117 17.77 5.82 18.87
CA HIS A 117 18.49 4.89 18.01
C HIS A 117 19.60 4.15 18.81
N PRO A 118 19.66 2.80 18.77
CA PRO A 118 20.64 2.03 19.54
C PRO A 118 22.11 2.29 19.16
N ASN A 119 22.37 2.81 17.95
CA ASN A 119 23.71 3.16 17.44
C ASN A 119 24.76 2.03 17.56
N ILE A 120 24.32 0.77 17.40
CA ILE A 120 25.20 -0.40 17.41
C ILE A 120 26.05 -0.37 16.14
N SER A 121 27.37 -0.52 16.29
CA SER A 121 28.29 -0.54 15.14
C SER A 121 28.03 -1.76 14.26
N TYR A 122 28.25 -1.63 12.95
CA TYR A 122 27.98 -2.73 12.01
C TYR A 122 28.79 -4.00 12.32
N HIS A 123 30.03 -3.86 12.80
CA HIS A 123 30.88 -5.01 13.17
C HIS A 123 30.44 -5.71 14.46
N ASP A 124 29.65 -5.03 15.30
CA ASP A 124 29.03 -5.59 16.50
C ASP A 124 27.62 -6.13 16.21
N SER A 125 27.15 -6.02 14.96
CA SER A 125 25.77 -6.34 14.61
C SER A 125 25.57 -7.82 14.30
N VAL A 126 24.49 -8.37 14.86
CA VAL A 126 23.94 -9.68 14.53
C VAL A 126 22.50 -9.47 14.07
N ILE A 127 22.28 -9.69 12.77
CA ILE A 127 20.99 -9.46 12.10
C ILE A 127 20.15 -10.74 12.18
N TYR A 128 18.86 -10.57 12.51
CA TYR A 128 17.85 -11.61 12.51
C TYR A 128 16.77 -11.29 11.48
N GLU A 129 16.76 -12.01 10.35
CA GLU A 129 15.70 -11.87 9.35
C GLU A 129 14.40 -12.50 9.87
N ALA A 130 13.29 -11.76 9.79
CA ALA A 130 11.99 -12.22 10.27
C ALA A 130 10.84 -11.76 9.38
N HIS A 131 9.84 -12.64 9.27
CA HIS A 131 8.56 -12.29 8.69
C HIS A 131 7.58 -11.88 9.80
N VAL A 132 7.05 -10.64 9.76
CA VAL A 132 6.14 -10.09 10.79
C VAL A 132 5.01 -11.07 11.15
N ARG A 133 4.32 -11.58 10.12
CA ARG A 133 3.26 -12.58 10.30
C ARG A 133 3.77 -13.89 10.93
N GLY A 134 4.70 -14.57 10.27
CA GLY A 134 5.18 -15.88 10.69
C GLY A 134 5.80 -15.93 12.08
N MET A 135 6.47 -14.85 12.49
CA MET A 135 7.16 -14.77 13.78
C MET A 135 6.23 -15.04 14.97
N THR A 136 4.97 -14.62 14.88
CA THR A 136 4.05 -14.65 16.03
C THR A 136 2.74 -15.38 15.77
N ASN A 137 2.44 -15.78 14.53
CA ASN A 137 1.14 -16.37 14.17
C ASN A 137 0.80 -17.64 14.99
N LEU A 138 1.81 -18.45 15.34
CA LEU A 138 1.66 -19.68 16.13
C LEU A 138 2.19 -19.54 17.57
N ASN A 139 2.63 -18.35 17.97
CA ASN A 139 3.16 -18.12 19.30
C ASN A 139 2.00 -17.99 20.30
N LEU A 140 1.84 -19.01 21.15
CA LEU A 140 0.75 -19.06 22.14
C LEU A 140 0.91 -18.03 23.28
N ASP A 141 2.13 -17.55 23.51
CA ASP A 141 2.43 -16.53 24.51
C ASP A 141 2.05 -15.12 24.05
N VAL A 142 1.68 -14.95 22.77
CA VAL A 142 1.15 -13.70 22.22
C VAL A 142 -0.39 -13.77 22.19
N PRO A 143 -1.12 -12.72 22.63
CA PRO A 143 -2.58 -12.67 22.54
C PRO A 143 -3.10 -12.93 21.11
N PRO A 144 -4.13 -13.79 20.93
CA PRO A 144 -4.59 -14.23 19.61
C PRO A 144 -4.93 -13.10 18.63
N ASP A 145 -5.43 -11.97 19.12
CA ASP A 145 -5.89 -10.81 18.34
C ASP A 145 -4.75 -9.99 17.71
N ILE A 146 -3.53 -10.10 18.25
CA ILE A 146 -2.34 -9.39 17.72
C ILE A 146 -1.31 -10.33 17.09
N ARG A 147 -1.58 -11.64 17.02
CA ARG A 147 -0.69 -12.60 16.37
C ARG A 147 -0.52 -12.28 14.89
N GLY A 148 0.72 -12.33 14.44
CA GLY A 148 1.11 -12.05 13.07
C GLY A 148 1.01 -10.58 12.66
N THR A 149 0.97 -9.66 13.62
CA THR A 149 0.89 -8.20 13.39
C THR A 149 2.16 -7.50 13.91
N TYR A 150 2.32 -6.21 13.58
CA TYR A 150 3.39 -5.38 14.14
C TYR A 150 3.33 -5.31 15.69
N ALA A 151 2.12 -5.22 16.27
CA ALA A 151 1.95 -5.22 17.72
C ALA A 151 2.36 -6.56 18.35
N GLY A 152 2.05 -7.68 17.69
CA GLY A 152 2.49 -9.01 18.12
C GLY A 152 4.01 -9.15 18.11
N LEU A 153 4.68 -8.62 17.08
CA LEU A 153 6.14 -8.62 17.00
C LEU A 153 6.80 -7.86 18.17
N ALA A 154 6.17 -6.77 18.61
CA ALA A 154 6.61 -5.96 19.76
C ALA A 154 6.10 -6.50 21.11
N TYR A 155 5.47 -7.67 21.16
CA TYR A 155 4.92 -8.22 22.40
C TYR A 155 6.05 -8.66 23.36
N PRO A 156 5.90 -8.52 24.70
CA PRO A 156 6.98 -8.75 25.64
C PRO A 156 7.69 -10.11 25.52
N SER A 157 6.96 -11.20 25.27
CA SER A 157 7.56 -12.54 25.11
C SER A 157 8.46 -12.65 23.88
N VAL A 158 8.12 -11.95 22.80
CA VAL A 158 8.92 -11.89 21.56
C VAL A 158 10.18 -11.06 21.79
N ILE A 159 10.05 -9.91 22.46
CA ILE A 159 11.21 -9.08 22.84
C ILE A 159 12.15 -9.86 23.75
N GLU A 160 11.64 -10.56 24.76
CA GLU A 160 12.45 -11.40 25.66
C GLU A 160 13.19 -12.49 24.89
N TYR A 161 12.51 -13.17 23.96
CA TYR A 161 13.13 -14.16 23.08
C TYR A 161 14.29 -13.57 22.28
N LEU A 162 14.09 -12.43 21.59
CA LEU A 162 15.13 -11.79 20.77
C LEU A 162 16.33 -11.35 21.62
N ARG A 163 16.06 -10.79 22.82
CA ARG A 163 17.11 -10.41 23.76
C ARG A 163 17.89 -11.62 24.28
N LYS A 164 17.22 -12.73 24.57
CA LYS A 164 17.85 -13.98 25.02
C LYS A 164 18.67 -14.64 23.91
N LEU A 165 18.20 -14.54 22.67
CA LEU A 165 18.92 -15.00 21.49
C LEU A 165 20.21 -14.19 21.26
N GLY A 166 20.23 -12.93 21.69
CA GLY A 166 21.40 -12.05 21.63
C GLY A 166 21.57 -11.34 20.29
N VAL A 167 20.50 -11.23 19.50
CA VAL A 167 20.51 -10.49 18.23
C VAL A 167 20.45 -8.99 18.50
N THR A 168 21.03 -8.18 17.60
CA THR A 168 21.12 -6.73 17.79
C THR A 168 20.19 -5.96 16.87
N ALA A 169 19.82 -6.54 15.73
CA ALA A 169 18.94 -5.95 14.74
C ALA A 169 17.98 -7.00 14.19
N ILE A 170 16.74 -6.58 13.94
CA ILE A 170 15.75 -7.37 13.22
C ILE A 170 15.63 -6.82 11.79
N GLU A 171 15.79 -7.68 10.79
CA GLU A 171 15.55 -7.35 9.39
C GLU A 171 14.18 -7.90 9.00
N LEU A 172 13.23 -7.01 8.72
CA LEU A 172 11.90 -7.43 8.35
C LEU A 172 11.83 -7.71 6.85
N MET A 173 11.22 -8.84 6.51
CA MET A 173 10.69 -9.07 5.15
C MET A 173 9.74 -7.92 4.76
N PRO A 174 9.48 -7.69 3.46
CA PRO A 174 8.78 -6.50 2.96
C PRO A 174 7.55 -6.07 3.77
N ILE A 175 7.58 -4.81 4.24
CA ILE A 175 6.50 -4.16 5.00
C ILE A 175 5.82 -3.02 4.24
N HIS A 176 6.31 -2.69 3.04
CA HIS A 176 5.62 -1.79 2.14
C HIS A 176 4.31 -2.42 1.67
N GLN A 177 3.28 -1.60 1.40
CA GLN A 177 2.03 -2.11 0.86
C GLN A 177 2.30 -2.90 -0.42
N PHE A 178 1.74 -4.10 -0.48
CA PHE A 178 1.87 -5.00 -1.61
C PHE A 178 0.50 -5.53 -2.01
N VAL A 179 0.43 -6.11 -3.20
CA VAL A 179 -0.77 -6.76 -3.72
C VAL A 179 -0.58 -8.27 -3.82
N ASN A 180 -1.69 -8.99 -3.74
CA ASN A 180 -1.72 -10.40 -4.10
C ASN A 180 -1.99 -10.50 -5.60
N ASP A 181 -1.14 -11.21 -6.33
CA ASP A 181 -1.35 -11.43 -7.75
C ASP A 181 -2.65 -12.19 -8.01
N SER A 182 -3.45 -11.74 -8.98
CA SER A 182 -4.72 -12.38 -9.35
C SER A 182 -4.53 -13.87 -9.66
N PHE A 183 -3.41 -14.23 -10.32
CA PHE A 183 -3.05 -15.61 -10.60
C PHE A 183 -2.84 -16.48 -9.34
N LEU A 184 -2.30 -15.91 -8.26
CA LEU A 184 -2.16 -16.64 -6.99
C LEU A 184 -3.53 -16.79 -6.32
N GLN A 185 -4.34 -15.74 -6.33
CA GLN A 185 -5.68 -15.75 -5.75
C GLN A 185 -6.60 -16.77 -6.43
N GLU A 186 -6.56 -16.88 -7.77
CA GLU A 186 -7.28 -17.90 -8.54
C GLU A 186 -6.95 -19.34 -8.12
N LYS A 187 -5.77 -19.56 -7.55
CA LYS A 187 -5.30 -20.85 -7.04
C LYS A 187 -5.53 -21.03 -5.53
N GLY A 188 -6.19 -20.08 -4.86
CA GLY A 188 -6.35 -20.07 -3.41
C GLY A 188 -5.04 -19.83 -2.65
N LEU A 189 -4.04 -19.26 -3.32
CA LEU A 189 -2.74 -18.89 -2.75
C LEU A 189 -2.72 -17.39 -2.41
N SER A 190 -1.69 -16.98 -1.66
CA SER A 190 -1.42 -15.57 -1.35
C SER A 190 0.07 -15.28 -1.43
N ASN A 191 0.41 -14.02 -1.71
CA ASN A 191 1.76 -13.52 -1.62
C ASN A 191 2.11 -13.37 -0.15
N TYR A 192 2.72 -14.42 0.41
CA TYR A 192 3.12 -14.40 1.81
C TYR A 192 4.28 -13.42 2.04
N TRP A 193 5.33 -13.47 1.21
CA TRP A 193 6.55 -12.69 1.42
C TRP A 193 6.42 -11.19 1.16
N GLY A 194 5.48 -10.76 0.31
CA GLY A 194 5.22 -9.34 0.07
C GLY A 194 6.16 -8.66 -0.93
N TYR A 195 6.98 -9.41 -1.69
CA TYR A 195 7.85 -8.87 -2.75
C TYR A 195 7.08 -8.50 -4.03
N ASN A 196 6.03 -7.69 -3.91
CA ASN A 196 5.23 -7.14 -5.02
C ASN A 196 4.57 -5.83 -4.60
N THR A 197 5.39 -4.80 -4.37
CA THR A 197 4.93 -3.52 -3.81
C THR A 197 4.26 -2.65 -4.87
N ILE A 198 3.40 -1.75 -4.41
CA ILE A 198 2.66 -0.79 -5.25
C ILE A 198 2.97 0.65 -4.88
#